data_AF-A0A097SQB9-F1
#
_entry.id   AF-A0A097SQB9-F1
#
_cell.length_a   1.000
_cell.length_b   1.000
_cell.length_c   1.000
_cell.angle_alpha   90.00
_cell.angle_beta   90.00
_cell.angle_gamma   90.00
#
_symmetry.space_group_name_H-M   'P 1'
#
loop_
_entity.id
_entity.type
_entity.pdbx_description
1 polymer ?
#
loop_
_entity_poly.entity_id
_entity_poly.type
_entity_poly.pdbx_seq_one_letter_code
_entity_poly.pdbx_strand_id
1 'polypeptide(L)'
;MDEIAAFAPDDIVLTRTFDSSEGSVRLEVNTPRPFDTADPAGDHYCTFRIHAPADVSFDGAGKGVDAVQALLLALAKSHEGLRRLCPELTFLGGTNLGLPVVTVKPDNAIEAVISLAPAL
;
A
#
# COMPACT_ATOMS: atom_id res chain seq x y z
N MET A 1 3.72 -8.74 -21.27
CA MET A 1 3.98 -8.04 -20.01
C MET A 1 2.62 -7.57 -19.57
N ASP A 2 2.03 -8.23 -18.58
CA ASP A 2 0.65 -7.96 -18.23
C ASP A 2 0.53 -6.56 -17.62
N GLU A 3 -0.32 -5.75 -18.23
CA GLU A 3 -0.50 -4.35 -17.92
C GLU A 3 -1.31 -4.23 -16.63
N ILE A 4 -0.76 -3.55 -15.63
CA ILE A 4 -1.52 -3.23 -14.41
C ILE A 4 -2.55 -2.20 -14.79
N ALA A 5 -3.83 -2.46 -14.53
CA ALA A 5 -4.86 -1.46 -14.72
C ALA A 5 -4.57 -0.22 -13.85
N ALA A 6 -4.99 0.95 -14.32
CA ALA A 6 -4.89 2.19 -13.54
C ALA A 6 -5.69 2.09 -12.22
N PHE A 7 -5.30 2.91 -11.24
CA PHE A 7 -6.06 3.05 -9.99
C PHE A 7 -7.52 3.45 -10.29
N ALA A 8 -8.46 2.77 -9.65
CA ALA A 8 -9.90 2.95 -9.86
C ALA A 8 -10.54 3.62 -8.61
N PRO A 9 -10.99 4.89 -8.69
CA PRO A 9 -11.57 5.60 -7.56
C PRO A 9 -12.82 4.95 -6.95
N ASP A 10 -13.58 4.19 -7.75
CA ASP A 10 -14.82 3.54 -7.32
C ASP A 10 -14.60 2.14 -6.70
N ASP A 11 -13.34 1.69 -6.57
CA ASP A 11 -12.98 0.35 -6.09
C ASP A 11 -12.07 0.42 -4.86
N ILE A 12 -12.33 1.32 -3.92
CA ILE A 12 -11.49 1.51 -2.73
C ILE A 12 -11.92 0.54 -1.62
N VAL A 13 -11.00 -0.30 -1.16
CA VAL A 13 -11.21 -1.23 -0.02
C VAL A 13 -10.56 -0.77 1.27
N LEU A 14 -9.58 0.14 1.18
CA LEU A 14 -8.92 0.73 2.34
C LEU A 14 -8.63 2.20 2.07
N THR A 15 -8.99 3.02 3.05
CA THR A 15 -8.54 4.42 3.14
C THR A 15 -7.87 4.60 4.49
N ARG A 16 -6.71 5.27 4.51
CA ARG A 16 -6.03 5.68 5.74
C ARG A 16 -5.54 7.11 5.63
N THR A 17 -5.74 7.88 6.68
CA THR A 17 -5.22 9.23 6.80
C THR A 17 -4.07 9.25 7.80
N PHE A 18 -3.06 10.04 7.49
CA PHE A 18 -1.85 10.26 8.29
C PHE A 18 -1.69 11.75 8.54
N ASP A 19 -1.03 12.09 9.64
CA ASP A 19 -0.79 13.47 10.05
C ASP A 19 0.64 13.88 9.66
N SER A 20 0.77 15.01 8.97
CA SER A 20 2.04 15.70 8.71
C SER A 20 1.99 17.14 9.20
N SER A 21 3.15 17.81 9.31
CA SER A 21 3.21 19.24 9.63
C SER A 21 2.60 20.15 8.55
N GLU A 22 2.48 19.65 7.32
CA GLU A 22 1.96 20.38 6.15
C GLU A 22 0.49 20.07 5.86
N GLY A 23 -0.10 19.10 6.55
CA GLY A 23 -1.50 18.71 6.42
C GLY A 23 -1.70 17.20 6.49
N SER A 24 -2.91 16.76 6.13
CA SER A 24 -3.23 15.33 6.09
C SER A 24 -2.72 14.69 4.81
N VAL A 25 -2.07 13.53 4.92
CA VAL A 25 -1.74 12.65 3.79
C VAL A 25 -2.71 11.48 3.79
N ARG A 26 -3.29 11.13 2.63
CA ARG A 26 -4.27 10.04 2.51
C ARG A 26 -3.75 8.93 1.61
N LEU A 27 -3.81 7.69 2.09
CA LEU A 27 -3.61 6.47 1.32
C LEU A 27 -4.97 5.86 0.97
N GLU A 28 -5.16 5.51 -0.30
CA GLU A 28 -6.29 4.71 -0.78
C GLU A 28 -5.75 3.47 -1.49
N VAL A 29 -6.41 2.32 -1.29
CA VAL A 29 -6.00 1.03 -1.85
C VAL A 29 -7.21 0.37 -2.50
N ASN A 30 -7.02 -0.17 -3.70
CA ASN A 30 -8.07 -0.87 -4.41
C ASN A 30 -8.19 -2.36 -4.04
N THR A 31 -9.31 -2.97 -4.39
CA THR A 31 -9.47 -4.43 -4.33
C THR A 31 -8.34 -5.11 -5.12
N PRO A 32 -7.64 -6.12 -4.56
CA PRO A 32 -6.72 -6.93 -5.35
C PRO A 32 -7.45 -7.66 -6.49
N ARG A 33 -6.83 -7.72 -7.67
CA ARG A 33 -7.43 -8.31 -8.88
C ARG A 33 -6.44 -9.25 -9.57
N PRO A 34 -6.91 -10.33 -10.22
CA PRO A 34 -6.04 -11.16 -11.02
C PRO A 34 -5.53 -10.38 -12.24
N PHE A 35 -4.31 -10.68 -12.69
CA PHE A 35 -3.79 -10.18 -13.97
C PHE A 35 -4.59 -10.73 -15.16
N ASP A 36 -5.00 -12.00 -15.07
CA ASP A 36 -5.86 -12.66 -16.04
C ASP A 36 -7.22 -12.97 -15.42
N THR A 37 -8.27 -12.28 -15.89
CA THR A 37 -9.64 -12.55 -15.44
C THR A 37 -10.14 -13.95 -15.81
N ALA A 38 -9.53 -14.60 -16.80
CA ALA A 38 -9.83 -15.98 -17.15
C ALA A 38 -9.12 -16.99 -16.23
N ASP A 39 -8.07 -16.57 -15.51
CA ASP A 39 -7.38 -17.36 -14.48
C ASP A 39 -7.36 -16.61 -13.13
N PRO A 40 -8.50 -16.60 -12.40
CA PRO A 40 -8.60 -15.92 -11.11
C PRO A 40 -7.77 -16.57 -9.99
N ALA A 41 -7.13 -17.71 -10.24
CA ALA A 41 -6.20 -18.35 -9.31
C ALA A 41 -4.73 -17.96 -9.57
N GLY A 42 -4.45 -17.29 -10.68
CA GLY A 42 -3.11 -16.84 -11.06
C GLY A 42 -2.63 -15.61 -10.28
N ASP A 43 -1.59 -14.97 -10.79
CA ASP A 43 -0.99 -13.78 -10.17
C ASP A 43 -2.01 -12.64 -10.06
N HIS A 44 -1.91 -11.88 -8.97
CA HIS A 44 -2.72 -10.72 -8.67
C HIS A 44 -1.89 -9.44 -8.59
N TYR A 45 -2.59 -8.32 -8.77
CA TYR A 45 -2.08 -7.00 -8.44
C TYR A 45 -3.05 -6.24 -7.54
N CYS A 46 -2.53 -5.26 -6.81
CA CYS A 46 -3.31 -4.36 -5.98
C CYS A 46 -2.74 -2.94 -6.13
N THR A 47 -3.56 -2.01 -6.61
CA THR A 47 -3.21 -0.62 -6.83
C THR A 47 -3.45 0.21 -5.57
N PHE A 48 -2.64 1.25 -5.40
CA PHE A 48 -2.84 2.24 -4.35
C PHE A 48 -2.56 3.64 -4.88
N ARG A 49 -3.11 4.64 -4.19
CA ARG A 49 -2.88 6.07 -4.44
C ARG A 49 -2.55 6.76 -3.12
N ILE A 50 -1.49 7.56 -3.13
CA ILE A 50 -1.14 8.49 -2.05
C ILE A 50 -1.53 9.89 -2.50
N HIS A 51 -2.30 10.58 -1.68
CA HIS A 51 -2.62 12.00 -1.83
C HIS A 51 -1.83 12.77 -0.77
N ALA A 52 -0.86 13.55 -1.21
CA ALA A 52 -0.05 14.44 -0.37
C ALA A 52 -0.53 15.90 -0.51
N PRO A 53 -0.11 16.81 0.40
CA PRO A 53 -0.37 18.24 0.27
C PRO A 53 0.07 18.81 -1.10
N ALA A 54 -0.46 19.99 -1.45
CA ALA A 54 -0.19 20.70 -2.70
C ALA A 54 -0.57 19.93 -3.99
N ASP A 55 -1.67 19.16 -3.93
CA ASP A 55 -2.22 18.38 -5.05
C ASP A 55 -1.25 17.35 -5.65
N VAL A 56 -0.25 16.92 -4.88
CA VAL A 56 0.66 15.86 -5.28
C VAL A 56 -0.02 14.50 -5.07
N SER A 57 -0.12 13.73 -6.15
CA SER A 57 -0.61 12.34 -6.10
C SER A 57 0.43 11.37 -6.64
N PHE A 58 0.48 10.19 -6.04
CA PHE A 58 1.36 9.10 -6.44
C PHE A 58 0.58 7.80 -6.51
N ASP A 59 0.61 7.16 -7.67
CA ASP A 59 0.02 5.85 -7.88
C ASP A 59 1.09 4.76 -7.86
N GLY A 60 0.76 3.62 -7.28
CA GLY A 60 1.63 2.46 -7.26
C GLY A 60 0.85 1.16 -7.22
N ALA A 61 1.57 0.04 -7.30
CA ALA A 61 0.97 -1.29 -7.23
C ALA A 61 1.88 -2.35 -6.60
N GLY A 62 1.27 -3.23 -5.81
CA GLY A 62 1.83 -4.53 -5.41
C GLY A 62 1.46 -5.61 -6.42
N LYS A 63 2.34 -6.59 -6.63
CA LYS A 63 2.11 -7.77 -7.48
C LYS A 63 2.44 -9.01 -6.67
N GLY A 64 1.53 -9.96 -6.56
CA GLY A 64 1.73 -11.19 -5.79
C GLY A 64 1.15 -12.39 -6.50
N VAL A 65 1.51 -13.59 -6.04
CA VAL A 65 1.01 -14.87 -6.56
C VAL A 65 -0.45 -15.13 -6.18
N ASP A 66 -0.99 -14.34 -5.25
CA ASP A 66 -2.38 -14.34 -4.86
C ASP A 66 -2.83 -12.94 -4.39
N ALA A 67 -4.14 -12.78 -4.17
CA ALA A 67 -4.76 -11.53 -3.74
C ALA A 67 -4.19 -10.97 -2.41
N VAL A 68 -3.87 -11.85 -1.45
CA VAL A 68 -3.38 -11.46 -0.13
C VAL A 68 -1.95 -10.94 -0.24
N GLN A 69 -1.09 -11.64 -0.98
CA GLN A 69 0.28 -11.23 -1.22
C GLN A 69 0.33 -9.92 -2.00
N ALA A 70 -0.52 -9.75 -3.02
CA ALA A 70 -0.63 -8.51 -3.78
C ALA A 70 -1.01 -7.32 -2.87
N LEU A 71 -1.98 -7.51 -1.97
CA LEU A 71 -2.37 -6.50 -0.98
C LEU A 71 -1.22 -6.16 -0.02
N LEU A 72 -0.58 -7.16 0.57
CA LEU A 72 0.54 -6.95 1.51
C LEU A 72 1.69 -6.19 0.84
N LEU A 73 2.03 -6.54 -0.40
CA LEU A 73 3.06 -5.86 -1.17
C LEU A 73 2.65 -4.43 -1.56
N ALA A 74 1.37 -4.19 -1.88
CA ALA A 74 0.87 -2.85 -2.14
C ALA A 74 0.98 -1.96 -0.89
N LEU A 75 0.59 -2.48 0.27
CA LEU A 75 0.70 -1.77 1.55
C LEU A 75 2.16 -1.49 1.92
N ALA A 76 3.07 -2.45 1.74
CA ALA A 76 4.50 -2.27 2.02
C ALA A 76 5.12 -1.20 1.11
N LYS A 77 4.84 -1.26 -0.20
CA LYS A 77 5.28 -0.23 -1.15
C LYS A 77 4.68 1.13 -0.83
N SER A 78 3.43 1.18 -0.40
CA SER A 78 2.80 2.45 0.02
C SER A 78 3.49 3.02 1.25
N HIS A 79 3.94 2.19 2.21
CA HIS A 79 4.72 2.66 3.34
C HIS A 79 6.05 3.28 2.92
N GLU A 80 6.79 2.63 2.02
CA GLU A 80 8.01 3.20 1.44
C GLU A 80 7.75 4.52 0.70
N GLY A 81 6.68 4.57 -0.10
CA GLY A 81 6.23 5.77 -0.80
C GLY A 81 5.90 6.92 0.16
N LEU A 82 5.10 6.65 1.19
CA LEU A 82 4.75 7.62 2.24
C LEU A 82 6.01 8.16 2.94
N ARG A 83 6.96 7.29 3.30
CA ARG A 83 8.22 7.71 3.94
C ARG A 83 9.13 8.53 3.04
N ARG A 84 9.12 8.25 1.74
CA ARG A 84 9.91 9.01 0.78
C ARG A 84 9.30 10.38 0.52
N LEU A 85 7.98 10.49 0.48
CA LEU A 85 7.26 11.73 0.21
C LEU A 85 7.20 12.64 1.45
N CYS A 86 6.91 12.07 2.61
CA CYS A 86 6.72 12.79 3.88
C CYS A 86 7.35 11.98 5.04
N PRO A 87 8.68 12.08 5.26
CA PRO A 87 9.40 11.31 6.28
C PRO A 87 8.85 11.45 7.70
N GLU A 88 8.31 12.63 8.02
CA GLU A 88 7.79 13.05 9.31
C GLU A 88 6.36 12.57 9.62
N LEU A 89 5.73 11.80 8.71
CA LEU A 89 4.37 11.32 8.92
C LEU A 89 4.21 10.55 10.22
N THR A 90 3.07 10.82 10.86
CA THR A 90 2.61 10.11 12.04
C THR A 90 1.23 9.50 11.83
N PHE A 91 0.94 8.46 12.60
CA PHE A 91 -0.36 7.82 12.67
C PHE A 91 -0.71 7.61 14.14
N LEU A 92 -1.86 8.11 14.57
CA LEU A 92 -2.29 8.05 15.96
C LEU A 92 -1.24 8.64 16.93
N GLY A 93 -0.56 9.72 16.51
CA GLY A 93 0.51 10.37 17.27
C GLY A 93 1.84 9.61 17.34
N GLY A 94 1.92 8.41 16.74
CA GLY A 94 3.15 7.62 16.65
C GLY A 94 3.84 7.77 15.31
N THR A 95 5.16 7.58 15.27
CA THR A 95 5.88 7.52 14.00
C THR A 95 5.53 6.28 13.21
N ASN A 96 5.16 5.16 13.86
CA ASN A 96 4.74 3.94 13.16
C ASN A 96 3.40 4.13 12.42
N LEU A 97 3.40 3.95 11.09
CA LEU A 97 2.22 4.16 10.24
C LEU A 97 1.19 3.01 10.29
N GLY A 98 1.48 1.94 11.05
CA GLY A 98 0.62 0.76 11.16
C GLY A 98 0.45 0.01 9.84
N LEU A 99 1.38 0.17 8.91
CA LEU A 99 1.44 -0.52 7.63
C LEU A 99 2.50 -1.63 7.71
N PRO A 100 2.31 -2.76 7.01
CA PRO A 100 3.32 -3.80 6.93
C PRO A 100 4.62 -3.25 6.35
N VAL A 101 5.74 -3.62 6.99
CA VAL A 101 7.08 -3.53 6.39
C VAL A 101 7.43 -4.93 5.92
N VAL A 102 7.75 -5.06 4.64
CA VAL A 102 8.11 -6.35 4.05
C VAL A 102 9.62 -6.46 3.93
N THR A 103 10.18 -7.52 4.49
CA THR A 103 11.53 -7.98 4.16
C THR A 103 11.41 -9.15 3.19
N VAL A 104 12.02 -9.04 2.01
CA VAL A 104 12.15 -10.15 1.07
C VAL A 104 13.42 -10.91 1.40
N LYS A 105 13.29 -12.19 1.73
CA LYS A 105 14.41 -13.08 2.02
C LYS A 105 15.10 -13.55 0.73
N PRO A 106 16.35 -14.06 0.80
CA PRO A 106 17.08 -14.53 -0.37
C PRO A 106 16.40 -15.69 -1.14
N ASP A 107 15.51 -16.43 -0.48
CA ASP A 107 14.69 -17.51 -1.06
C ASP A 107 13.34 -17.02 -1.61
N ASN A 108 13.15 -15.70 -1.71
CA ASN A 108 11.91 -15.01 -2.08
C ASN A 108 10.76 -15.18 -1.08
N ALA A 109 11.01 -15.71 0.12
CA ALA A 109 10.01 -15.68 1.18
C ALA A 109 9.75 -14.23 1.62
N ILE A 110 8.47 -13.90 1.78
CA ILE A 110 8.02 -12.58 2.24
C ILE A 110 7.80 -12.66 3.75
N GLU A 111 8.56 -11.87 4.49
CA GLU A 111 8.30 -11.63 5.91
C GLU A 111 7.69 -10.23 6.07
N ALA A 112 6.39 -10.18 6.36
CA ALA A 112 5.68 -8.94 6.65
C ALA A 112 5.64 -8.72 8.17
N VAL A 113 6.29 -7.67 8.64
CA VAL A 113 6.23 -7.24 10.03
C VAL A 113 5.25 -6.08 10.15
N ILE A 114 4.20 -6.27 10.93
CA ILE A 114 3.29 -5.19 11.34
C ILE A 114 3.60 -4.91 12.80
N SER A 115 4.28 -3.79 13.07
CA SER A 115 4.43 -3.32 14.44
C SER A 115 3.11 -2.67 14.86
N LEU A 116 2.44 -3.26 15.85
CA LEU A 116 1.24 -2.67 16.43
C LEU A 116 1.69 -1.68 17.50
N ALA A 117 1.26 -0.41 17.40
CA ALA A 117 1.39 0.50 18.52
C ALA A 117 0.54 -0.06 19.69
N PRO A 118 1.01 0.04 20.95
CA PRO A 118 0.17 -0.31 22.09
C PRO A 118 -1.12 0.51 22.04
N ALA A 119 -2.26 -0.13 22.28
CA ALA A 119 -3.54 0.56 22.36
C ALA A 119 -3.45 1.64 23.46
N LEU A 120 -3.75 2.89 23.08
CA LEU A 120 -3.87 4.03 24.00
C LEU A 120 -5.08 3.85 24.93
#